data_AF-A0A6Y6Q6N8-F1
#
_entry.id   AF-A0A6Y6Q6N8-F1
#
_cell.length_a   1.000
_cell.length_b   1.000
_cell.length_c   1.000
_cell.angle_alpha   90.00
_cell.angle_beta   90.00
_cell.angle_gamma   90.00
#
_symmetry.space_group_name_H-M   'P 1'
#
loop_
_entity.id
_entity.type
_entity.pdbx_description
1 polymer ?
#
loop_
_entity_poly.entity_id
_entity_poly.type
_entity_poly.pdbx_seq_one_letter_code
_entity_poly.pdbx_strand_id
1 'polypeptide(L)' 'MTTLEELKEIAGKLPTVFLKDINVRLTDWFSTGGKEEDNYVKQQLRFAKNCLKWCEENDDKICD' A
#
# COMPACT_ATOMS: atom_id res chain seq x y z
N MET A 1 6.96 10.85 -11.34
CA MET A 1 6.70 9.88 -10.28
C MET A 1 5.31 9.30 -10.48
N THR A 2 5.22 7.99 -10.73
CA THR A 2 3.95 7.27 -10.87
C THR A 2 3.39 6.89 -9.49
N THR A 3 2.12 6.51 -9.45
CA THR A 3 1.50 6.01 -8.20
C THR A 3 2.18 4.74 -7.69
N LEU A 4 2.62 3.85 -8.59
CA LEU A 4 3.31 2.63 -8.20
C LEU A 4 4.73 2.89 -7.68
N GLU A 5 5.44 3.87 -8.25
CA GLU A 5 6.75 4.31 -7.74
C GLU A 5 6.65 4.82 -6.31
N GLU A 6 5.68 5.70 -6.03
CA GLU A 6 5.46 6.22 -4.68
C GLU A 6 5.06 5.12 -3.69
N LEU A 7 4.29 4.12 -4.13
CA LEU A 7 3.94 2.97 -3.32
C LEU A 7 5.17 2.11 -2.97
N LYS A 8 6.11 1.94 -3.90
CA LYS A 8 7.38 1.22 -3.67
C LYS A 8 8.27 1.94 -2.66
N GLU A 9 8.32 3.28 -2.69
CA GLU A 9 9.12 4.07 -1.75
C GLU A 9 8.65 3.93 -0.30
N ILE A 10 7.33 3.86 -0.09
CA ILE A 10 6.76 3.74 1.25
C ILE A 10 6.58 2.28 1.71
N ALA A 11 6.67 1.31 0.80
CA ALA A 11 6.42 -0.10 1.08
C ALA A 11 7.28 -0.65 2.23
N GLY A 12 8.54 -0.25 2.31
CA GLY A 12 9.47 -0.69 3.38
C GLY A 12 9.16 -0.12 4.77
N LYS A 13 8.25 0.85 4.87
CA LYS A 13 7.81 1.44 6.14
C LYS A 13 6.51 0.82 6.65
N LEU A 14 5.79 0.09 5.78
CA LEU A 14 4.52 -0.51 6.12
C LEU A 14 4.72 -1.73 7.03
N PRO A 15 3.85 -1.92 8.03
CA PRO A 15 3.77 -3.19 8.73
C PRO A 15 3.50 -4.35 7.76
N THR A 16 4.10 -5.50 8.04
CA THR A 16 4.07 -6.69 7.17
C THR A 16 2.65 -7.08 6.74
N VAL A 17 1.68 -6.98 7.64
CA VAL A 17 0.27 -7.32 7.36
C VAL A 17 -0.31 -6.42 6.25
N PHE A 18 -0.11 -5.11 6.33
CA PHE A 18 -0.60 -4.16 5.33
C PHE A 18 0.16 -4.27 4.02
N LEU A 19 1.49 -4.44 4.07
CA LEU A 19 2.30 -4.65 2.87
C LEU A 19 1.85 -5.89 2.10
N LYS A 20 1.57 -6.99 2.80
CA LYS A 20 1.09 -8.24 2.19
C LYS A 20 -0.29 -8.06 1.54
N ASP A 21 -1.22 -7.40 2.21
CA ASP A 21 -2.56 -7.13 1.65
C ASP A 21 -2.50 -6.28 0.39
N ILE A 22 -1.73 -5.18 0.42
CA ILE A 22 -1.54 -4.31 -0.75
C ILE A 22 -0.90 -5.07 -1.91
N ASN A 23 0.13 -5.88 -1.64
CA ASN A 23 0.77 -6.69 -2.68
C ASN A 23 -0.22 -7.66 -3.33
N VAL A 24 -1.01 -8.40 -2.55
CA VAL A 24 -2.02 -9.33 -3.09
C VAL A 24 -3.03 -8.59 -3.96
N ARG A 25 -3.56 -7.45 -3.49
CA ARG A 25 -4.53 -6.65 -4.23
C ARG A 25 -3.98 -6.15 -5.57
N LEU A 26 -2.76 -5.65 -5.57
CA LEU A 26 -2.11 -5.17 -6.79
C LEU A 26 -1.77 -6.31 -7.74
N THR A 27 -1.28 -7.44 -7.22
CA THR A 27 -1.02 -8.64 -8.03
C THR A 27 -2.29 -9.15 -8.70
N ASP A 28 -3.40 -9.25 -7.97
CA ASP A 28 -4.69 -9.65 -8.55
C ASP A 28 -5.16 -8.64 -9.60
N TRP A 29 -5.05 -7.35 -9.31
CA TRP A 29 -5.44 -6.29 -10.25
C TRP A 29 -4.65 -6.38 -11.56
N PHE A 30 -3.33 -6.47 -11.48
CA PHE A 30 -2.48 -6.59 -12.67
C PHE A 30 -2.69 -7.91 -13.41
N SER A 31 -2.96 -9.01 -12.70
CA SER A 31 -3.25 -10.31 -13.32
C SER A 31 -4.54 -10.31 -14.13
N THR A 32 -5.49 -9.42 -13.81
CA THR A 32 -6.74 -9.25 -14.57
C THR A 32 -6.64 -8.21 -15.70
N GLY A 33 -5.45 -7.66 -15.94
CA GLY A 33 -5.21 -6.64 -16.99
C GLY A 33 -5.37 -5.19 -16.52
N GLY A 34 -5.46 -4.97 -15.20
CA GLY A 34 -5.40 -3.64 -14.60
C GLY A 34 -4.07 -2.94 -14.88
N LYS A 35 -4.06 -1.61 -14.83
CA LYS A 35 -2.92 -0.75 -15.13
C LYS A 35 -2.49 0.08 -13.94
N GLU A 36 -1.24 0.55 -13.97
CA GLU A 36 -0.66 1.36 -12.89
C GLU A 36 -1.35 2.71 -12.72
N GLU A 37 -1.91 3.26 -13.80
CA GLU A 37 -2.58 4.57 -13.81
C GLU A 37 -4.02 4.50 -13.29
N ASP A 38 -4.55 3.29 -13.09
CA ASP A 38 -5.92 3.08 -12.67
C ASP A 38 -6.16 3.70 -11.30
N ASN A 39 -7.37 4.24 -11.13
CA ASN A 39 -7.79 4.80 -9.85
C ASN A 39 -7.73 3.77 -8.71
N TYR A 40 -7.73 2.48 -9.01
CA TYR A 40 -7.55 1.42 -8.03
C TYR A 40 -6.15 1.48 -7.38
N VAL A 41 -5.08 1.65 -8.16
CA VAL A 41 -3.70 1.72 -7.64
C VAL A 41 -3.53 2.98 -6.77
N LYS A 42 -4.17 4.10 -7.17
CA LYS A 42 -4.20 5.34 -6.36
C LYS A 42 -4.91 5.13 -5.02
N GLN A 43 -5.94 4.30 -4.98
CA GLN A 43 -6.61 3.94 -3.73
C GLN A 43 -5.69 3.11 -2.82
N GLN A 44 -4.93 2.16 -3.38
CA GLN A 44 -3.96 1.38 -2.61
C GLN A 44 -2.86 2.27 -2.00
N LEU A 45 -2.37 3.26 -2.76
CA LEU A 45 -1.41 4.25 -2.25
C LEU A 45 -1.99 5.09 -1.10
N ARG A 46 -3.23 5.58 -1.25
CA ARG A 46 -3.88 6.35 -0.18
C ARG A 46 -4.08 5.50 1.08
N PHE A 47 -4.46 4.24 0.92
CA PHE A 47 -4.58 3.30 2.02
C PHE A 47 -3.24 3.10 2.74
N ALA A 48 -2.16 2.82 1.99
CA ALA A 48 -0.81 2.68 2.52
C ALA A 48 -0.37 3.90 3.37
N LYS A 49 -0.57 5.12 2.84
CA LYS A 49 -0.26 6.36 3.57
C LYS A 49 -1.07 6.51 4.85
N ASN A 50 -2.35 6.16 4.82
CA ASN A 50 -3.21 6.22 6.00
C ASN A 50 -2.78 5.17 7.04
N CYS A 51 -2.36 3.98 6.63
CA CYS A 51 -1.80 2.97 7.53
C CYS A 51 -0.53 3.49 8.22
N LEU A 52 0.41 4.10 7.48
CA LEU A 52 1.61 4.68 8.07
C LEU A 52 1.29 5.74 9.11
N LYS A 53 0.42 6.69 8.75
CA LYS A 53 -0.02 7.74 9.67
C LYS A 53 -0.67 7.15 10.92
N TRP A 54 -1.52 6.13 10.74
CA TRP A 54 -2.15 5.45 11.87
C TRP A 54 -1.12 4.72 12.76
N CYS A 55 -0.10 4.09 12.18
CA CYS A 55 0.96 3.43 12.95
C CYS A 55 1.80 4.45 13.73
N GLU A 56 2.18 5.57 13.10
CA GLU A 56 2.89 6.67 13.76
C GLU A 56 2.09 7.26 14.93
N GLU A 57 0.76 7.35 14.80
CA GLU A 57 -0.13 7.87 15.85
C GLU A 57 -0.45 6.84 16.96
N ASN A 58 -0.22 5.55 16.73
CA ASN A 58 -0.62 4.45 17.61
C ASN A 58 0.55 3.52 17.99
N ASP A 59 1.75 4.10 18.16
CA ASP A 59 3.09 3.49 18.36
C ASP A 59 3.23 2.40 19.44
N ASP A 60 2.14 2.02 20.13
CA ASP A 60 2.13 1.06 21.25
C ASP A 60 1.22 -0.16 21.04
N LYS A 61 0.49 -0.27 19.92
CA LYS A 61 -0.40 -1.43 19.67
C LYS A 61 -0.41 -1.86 18.21
N ILE A 62 0.25 -3.01 18.00
CA ILE A 62 0.07 -3.96 16.89
C ILE A 62 0.86 -3.58 15.64
N CYS A 63 2.11 -4.05 15.59
CA CYS A 63 2.85 -4.34 14.35
C CYS A 63 3.76 -5.58 14.54
N ASP A 64 3.24 -6.63 15.18
CA ASP A 64 3.79 -8.01 15.14
C ASP A 64 2.75 -8.93 14.49
#